data_AF-A0A1M7JER3-F1
#
_entry.id   AF-A0A1M7JER3-F1
#
_cell.length_a   1.000
_cell.length_b   1.000
_cell.length_c   1.000
_cell.angle_alpha   90.00
_cell.angle_beta   90.00
_cell.angle_gamma   90.00
#
_symmetry.space_group_name_H-M   'P 1'
#
loop_
_entity.id
_entity.type
_entity.pdbx_description
1 polymer ?
#
loop_
_entity_poly.entity_id
_entity_poly.type
_entity_poly.pdbx_seq_one_letter_code
_entity_poly.pdbx_strand_id
1 'polypeptide(L)'
;MNLLVSLPIVAAVPTASPAMPTNDPIFAAIERARQAKAQSDARYARVSKLYKSAAKRGLGEESSLDERNAFVEAKFGCDPDIYTDETAQALWDAVDETFEVVPTTPAGMLALLRFADKLGERESDLVLENAFTLIATLTAAAERQLSGSGTST
;
A
#
# COMPACT_ATOMS: atom_id res chain seq x y z
N MET A 1 -36.01 -40.28 41.74
CA MET A 1 -36.46 -39.95 40.36
C MET A 1 -35.93 -38.56 40.07
N ASN A 2 -34.88 -38.44 39.26
CA ASN A 2 -34.17 -37.17 39.02
C ASN A 2 -34.84 -36.38 37.89
N LEU A 3 -35.21 -35.13 38.18
CA LEU A 3 -35.71 -34.14 37.23
C LEU A 3 -34.53 -33.51 36.48
N LEU A 4 -34.37 -33.85 35.20
CA LEU A 4 -33.48 -33.14 34.28
C LEU A 4 -34.21 -31.89 33.78
N VAL A 5 -33.82 -30.74 34.32
CA VAL A 5 -34.22 -29.41 33.83
C VAL A 5 -33.34 -29.05 32.64
N SER A 6 -33.93 -28.97 31.46
CA SER A 6 -33.27 -28.53 30.22
C SER A 6 -33.42 -27.02 30.07
N LEU A 7 -32.31 -26.28 30.05
CA LEU A 7 -32.30 -24.84 29.78
C LEU A 7 -32.14 -24.59 28.26
N PRO A 8 -32.90 -23.64 27.67
CA PRO A 8 -32.74 -23.31 26.27
C PRO A 8 -31.46 -22.50 26.06
N ILE A 9 -30.59 -23.00 25.16
CA ILE A 9 -29.43 -22.26 24.66
C ILE A 9 -29.95 -21.18 23.71
N VAL A 10 -29.94 -19.93 24.15
CA VAL A 10 -30.21 -18.77 23.29
C VAL A 10 -28.97 -18.57 22.42
N ALA A 11 -29.02 -19.06 21.18
CA ALA A 11 -28.00 -18.76 20.18
C ALA A 11 -28.04 -17.25 19.88
N ALA A 12 -27.00 -16.52 20.28
CA ALA A 12 -26.83 -15.13 19.89
C ALA A 12 -26.72 -15.07 18.37
N VAL A 13 -27.72 -14.50 17.70
CA VAL A 13 -27.69 -14.24 16.27
C VAL A 13 -26.58 -13.22 16.03
N PRO A 14 -25.53 -13.53 15.25
CA PRO A 14 -24.55 -12.53 14.89
C PRO A 14 -25.27 -11.47 14.04
N THR A 15 -25.47 -10.29 14.62
CA THR A 15 -25.92 -9.10 13.88
C THR A 15 -24.78 -8.70 12.95
N ALA A 16 -24.70 -9.36 11.79
CA ALA A 16 -23.91 -8.87 10.68
C ALA A 16 -24.55 -7.54 10.25
N SER A 17 -24.01 -6.43 10.76
CA SER A 17 -24.36 -5.13 10.21
C SER A 17 -24.04 -5.16 8.72
N PRO A 18 -24.99 -4.77 7.84
CA PRO A 18 -24.70 -4.71 6.42
C PRO A 18 -23.49 -3.78 6.24
N ALA A 19 -22.40 -4.34 5.71
CA ALA A 19 -21.26 -3.54 5.30
C ALA A 19 -21.79 -2.60 4.22
N MET A 20 -22.04 -1.33 4.58
CA MET A 20 -22.40 -0.34 3.58
C MET A 20 -21.24 -0.31 2.58
N PRO A 21 -21.50 -0.51 1.28
CA PRO A 21 -20.46 -0.32 0.28
C PRO A 21 -19.99 1.12 0.40
N THR A 22 -18.80 1.28 0.98
CA THR A 22 -18.16 2.57 1.11
C THR A 22 -17.56 2.85 -0.26
N ASN A 23 -18.35 3.47 -1.14
CA ASN A 23 -17.93 3.98 -2.45
C ASN A 23 -16.96 5.18 -2.31
N ASP A 24 -16.04 5.12 -1.34
CA ASP A 24 -15.04 6.15 -1.12
C ASP A 24 -13.89 5.93 -2.11
N PRO A 25 -13.61 6.86 -3.04
CA PRO A 25 -12.61 6.69 -4.09
C PRO A 25 -11.21 6.36 -3.56
N ILE A 26 -10.91 6.75 -2.31
CA ILE A 26 -9.61 6.50 -1.70
C ILE A 26 -9.28 5.01 -1.57
N PHE A 27 -10.28 4.13 -1.40
CA PHE A 27 -10.02 2.70 -1.30
C PHE A 27 -9.48 2.13 -2.62
N ALA A 28 -10.00 2.59 -3.75
CA ALA A 28 -9.51 2.18 -5.06
C ALA A 28 -8.09 2.71 -5.32
N ALA A 29 -7.79 3.94 -4.90
CA ALA A 29 -6.45 4.52 -5.03
C ALA A 29 -5.42 3.74 -4.19
N ILE A 30 -5.72 3.49 -2.91
CA ILE A 30 -4.88 2.69 -2.01
C ILE A 30 -4.61 1.30 -2.60
N GLU A 31 -5.61 0.65 -3.19
CA GLU A 31 -5.43 -0.68 -3.77
C GLU A 31 -4.53 -0.66 -5.01
N ARG A 32 -4.64 0.38 -5.86
CA ARG A 32 -3.70 0.58 -6.99
C ARG A 32 -2.26 0.77 -6.49
N ALA A 33 -2.05 1.59 -5.46
CA ALA A 33 -0.71 1.78 -4.89
C ALA A 33 -0.15 0.48 -4.30
N ARG A 34 -0.97 -0.34 -3.63
CA ARG A 34 -0.54 -1.68 -3.15
C ARG A 34 -0.15 -2.61 -4.28
N GLN A 35 -0.90 -2.60 -5.38
CA GLN A 35 -0.59 -3.42 -6.56
C GLN A 35 0.72 -2.97 -7.21
N ALA A 36 0.92 -1.66 -7.37
CA ALA A 36 2.18 -1.11 -7.88
C ALA A 36 3.37 -1.49 -6.98
N LYS A 37 3.19 -1.40 -5.66
CA LYS A 37 4.22 -1.85 -4.70
C LYS A 37 4.54 -3.33 -4.85
N ALA A 38 3.52 -4.19 -4.93
CA ALA A 38 3.73 -5.63 -5.09
C ALA A 38 4.50 -5.96 -6.39
N GLN A 39 4.25 -5.20 -7.47
CA GLN A 39 4.98 -5.36 -8.73
C GLN A 39 6.44 -4.91 -8.60
N SER A 40 6.68 -3.75 -7.99
CA SER A 40 8.02 -3.23 -7.70
C SER A 40 8.82 -4.23 -6.84
N ASP A 41 8.26 -4.63 -5.68
CA ASP A 41 8.87 -5.60 -4.77
C ASP A 41 9.21 -6.93 -5.50
N ALA A 42 8.34 -7.38 -6.41
CA ALA A 42 8.57 -8.59 -7.19
C ALA A 42 9.72 -8.45 -8.19
N ARG A 43 9.88 -7.29 -8.86
CA ARG A 43 11.01 -7.04 -9.77
C ARG A 43 12.32 -6.93 -8.98
N TYR A 44 12.36 -6.17 -7.89
CA TYR A 44 13.54 -6.09 -7.00
C TYR A 44 13.94 -7.45 -6.42
N ALA A 45 12.97 -8.28 -6.01
CA ALA A 45 13.26 -9.62 -5.51
C ALA A 45 13.91 -10.53 -6.57
N ARG A 46 13.56 -10.37 -7.86
CA ARG A 46 14.21 -11.11 -8.96
C ARG A 46 15.64 -10.66 -9.19
N VAL A 47 15.87 -9.35 -9.25
CA VAL A 47 17.21 -8.75 -9.38
C VAL A 47 18.10 -9.17 -8.21
N SER A 48 17.60 -9.04 -6.97
CA SER A 48 18.31 -9.47 -5.75
C SER A 48 18.72 -10.95 -5.77
N LYS A 49 17.85 -11.84 -6.27
CA LYS A 49 18.19 -13.26 -6.44
C LYS A 49 19.34 -13.48 -7.41
N LEU A 50 19.41 -12.70 -8.49
CA LEU A 50 20.50 -12.80 -9.45
C LEU A 50 21.81 -12.25 -8.89
N TYR A 51 21.81 -11.13 -8.19
CA TYR A 51 23.02 -10.65 -7.48
C TYR A 51 23.52 -11.69 -6.46
N LYS A 52 22.62 -12.32 -5.70
CA LYS A 52 22.99 -13.43 -4.80
C LYS A 52 23.57 -14.63 -5.56
N SER A 53 23.09 -14.91 -6.77
CA SER A 53 23.67 -15.94 -7.64
C SER A 53 25.03 -15.53 -8.21
N ALA A 54 25.23 -14.24 -8.50
CA ALA A 54 26.51 -13.69 -8.97
C ALA A 54 27.57 -13.81 -7.86
N ALA A 55 27.21 -13.44 -6.62
CA ALA A 55 28.08 -13.57 -5.45
C ALA A 55 28.57 -15.01 -5.23
N LYS A 56 27.69 -16.00 -5.39
CA LYS A 56 28.05 -17.43 -5.32
C LYS A 56 29.04 -17.89 -6.40
N ARG A 57 29.22 -17.10 -7.46
CA ARG A 57 30.16 -17.35 -8.57
C ARG A 57 31.44 -16.52 -8.46
N GLY A 58 31.66 -15.86 -7.33
CA GLY A 58 32.82 -15.00 -7.10
C GLY A 58 32.59 -13.52 -7.44
N LEU A 59 31.38 -13.15 -7.89
CA LEU A 59 31.00 -11.75 -8.14
C LEU A 59 30.33 -11.12 -6.90
N GLY A 60 31.05 -11.15 -5.78
CA GLY A 60 30.57 -10.73 -4.45
C GLY A 60 30.69 -9.22 -4.23
N GLU A 61 30.72 -8.79 -2.96
CA GLU A 61 30.87 -7.37 -2.59
C GLU A 61 32.23 -6.78 -2.99
N GLU A 62 33.26 -7.62 -3.11
CA GLU A 62 34.60 -7.25 -3.57
C GLU A 62 34.65 -6.96 -5.09
N SER A 63 33.65 -7.41 -5.84
CA SER A 63 33.57 -7.18 -7.28
C SER A 63 32.97 -5.83 -7.59
N SER A 64 33.37 -5.25 -8.72
CA SER A 64 32.81 -3.99 -9.17
C SER A 64 31.30 -4.09 -9.37
N LEU A 65 30.60 -2.97 -9.20
CA LEU A 65 29.17 -2.91 -9.51
C LEU A 65 28.92 -3.26 -10.98
N ASP A 66 29.77 -2.77 -11.89
CA ASP A 66 29.68 -3.04 -13.33
C ASP A 66 29.75 -4.54 -13.67
N GLU A 67 30.67 -5.29 -13.05
CA GLU A 67 30.76 -6.75 -13.27
C GLU A 67 29.52 -7.49 -12.77
N ARG A 68 28.97 -7.06 -11.63
CA ARG A 68 27.74 -7.63 -11.08
C ARG A 68 26.53 -7.28 -11.96
N ASN A 69 26.45 -6.04 -12.44
CA ASN A 69 25.41 -5.57 -13.34
C ASN A 69 25.47 -6.31 -14.67
N ALA A 70 26.65 -6.47 -15.27
CA ALA A 70 26.84 -7.24 -16.50
C ALA A 70 26.35 -8.69 -16.37
N PHE A 71 26.56 -9.34 -15.21
CA PHE A 71 26.01 -10.67 -14.95
C PHE A 71 24.48 -10.69 -14.93
N VAL A 72 23.86 -9.69 -14.30
CA VAL A 72 22.40 -9.58 -14.19
C VAL A 72 21.78 -9.20 -15.55
N GLU A 73 22.39 -8.25 -16.25
CA GLU A 73 21.99 -7.83 -17.60
C GLU A 73 22.05 -9.00 -18.59
N ALA A 74 23.08 -9.84 -18.53
CA ALA A 74 23.15 -11.05 -19.35
C ALA A 74 22.00 -12.04 -19.11
N LYS A 75 21.22 -11.90 -18.02
CA LYS A 75 20.03 -12.72 -17.72
C LYS A 75 18.72 -12.07 -18.11
N PHE A 76 18.60 -10.75 -17.95
CA PHE A 76 17.37 -10.03 -18.31
C PHE A 76 17.36 -9.50 -19.75
N GLY A 77 18.54 -9.34 -20.37
CA GLY A 77 18.69 -8.69 -21.66
C GLY A 77 18.63 -7.17 -21.60
N CYS A 78 18.63 -6.59 -20.41
CA CYS A 78 18.66 -5.15 -20.16
C CYS A 78 19.34 -4.86 -18.82
N ASP A 79 19.74 -3.61 -18.64
CA ASP A 79 20.30 -3.12 -17.39
C ASP A 79 19.33 -3.38 -16.20
N PRO A 80 19.84 -3.82 -15.03
CA PRO A 80 19.02 -4.11 -13.85
C PRO A 80 18.23 -2.89 -13.34
N ASP A 81 18.80 -1.69 -13.43
CA ASP A 81 18.13 -0.46 -12.99
C ASP A 81 16.97 -0.18 -13.94
N ILE A 82 17.18 -0.23 -15.26
CA ILE A 82 16.10 -0.12 -16.26
C ILE A 82 14.98 -1.15 -15.99
N TYR A 83 15.35 -2.39 -15.63
CA TYR A 83 14.37 -3.43 -15.32
C TYR A 83 13.51 -3.09 -14.10
N THR A 84 14.05 -2.42 -13.07
CA THR A 84 13.29 -2.05 -11.85
C THR A 84 12.64 -0.68 -11.90
N ASP A 85 13.23 0.27 -12.64
CA ASP A 85 12.87 1.69 -12.63
C ASP A 85 11.44 1.92 -13.07
N GLU A 86 10.97 1.23 -14.11
CA GLU A 86 9.58 1.37 -14.57
C GLU A 86 8.57 1.04 -13.46
N THR A 87 8.83 0.00 -12.67
CA THR A 87 7.93 -0.39 -11.57
C THR A 87 8.12 0.44 -10.32
N ALA A 88 9.33 0.96 -10.10
CA ALA A 88 9.57 1.94 -9.06
C ALA A 88 8.78 3.22 -9.38
N GLN A 89 8.93 3.77 -10.59
CA GLN A 89 8.18 4.94 -11.04
C GLN A 89 6.67 4.73 -10.95
N ALA A 90 6.15 3.59 -11.40
CA ALA A 90 4.73 3.28 -11.27
C ALA A 90 4.25 3.22 -9.80
N LEU A 91 5.12 2.85 -8.85
CA LEU A 91 4.82 2.93 -7.43
C LEU A 91 4.77 4.40 -6.96
N TRP A 92 5.76 5.22 -7.33
CA TRP A 92 5.79 6.65 -7.03
C TRP A 92 4.51 7.33 -7.53
N ASP A 93 4.19 7.15 -8.82
CA ASP A 93 3.00 7.73 -9.44
C ASP A 93 1.70 7.29 -8.72
N ALA A 94 1.59 6.01 -8.37
CA ALA A 94 0.39 5.50 -7.70
C ALA A 94 0.26 6.01 -6.25
N VAL A 95 1.37 6.28 -5.56
CA VAL A 95 1.37 6.88 -4.22
C VAL A 95 0.96 8.34 -4.29
N ASP A 96 1.53 9.11 -5.20
CA ASP A 96 1.18 10.52 -5.42
C ASP A 96 -0.30 10.66 -5.73
N GLU A 97 -0.81 9.88 -6.70
CA GLU A 97 -2.23 9.84 -7.02
C GLU A 97 -3.10 9.45 -5.81
N THR A 98 -2.61 8.58 -4.92
CA THR A 98 -3.37 8.20 -3.71
C THR A 98 -3.49 9.37 -2.74
N PHE A 99 -2.45 10.17 -2.58
CA PHE A 99 -2.47 11.34 -1.70
C PHE A 99 -3.26 12.51 -2.26
N GLU A 100 -3.47 12.58 -3.58
CA GLU A 100 -4.36 13.55 -4.22
C GLU A 100 -5.86 13.21 -4.08
N VAL A 101 -6.21 11.95 -3.81
CA VAL A 101 -7.62 11.54 -3.69
C VAL A 101 -8.18 11.96 -2.33
N VAL A 102 -9.09 12.92 -2.35
CA VAL A 102 -9.81 13.40 -1.15
C VAL A 102 -10.79 12.34 -0.65
N PRO A 103 -10.59 11.76 0.55
CA PRO A 103 -11.55 10.84 1.14
C PRO A 103 -12.89 11.52 1.37
N THR A 104 -13.97 10.79 1.13
CA THR A 104 -15.34 11.30 1.26
C THR A 104 -16.07 10.80 2.50
N THR A 105 -15.43 9.89 3.25
CA THR A 105 -15.98 9.29 4.47
C THR A 105 -14.94 9.26 5.59
N PRO A 106 -15.38 9.19 6.87
CA PRO A 106 -14.46 8.96 7.99
C PRO A 106 -13.65 7.67 7.87
N ALA A 107 -14.26 6.61 7.32
CA ALA A 107 -13.56 5.35 7.07
C ALA A 107 -12.43 5.51 6.04
N GLY A 108 -12.68 6.28 4.97
CA GLY A 108 -11.66 6.61 3.97
C GLY A 108 -10.52 7.45 4.53
N MET A 109 -10.81 8.45 5.37
CA MET A 109 -9.77 9.24 6.05
C MET A 109 -8.87 8.36 6.92
N LEU A 110 -9.46 7.46 7.72
CA LEU A 110 -8.70 6.52 8.53
C LEU A 110 -7.89 5.53 7.67
N ALA A 111 -8.44 5.08 6.55
CA ALA A 111 -7.75 4.20 5.62
C ALA A 111 -6.51 4.87 5.01
N LEU A 112 -6.62 6.16 4.62
CA LEU A 112 -5.51 6.95 4.11
C LEU A 112 -4.41 7.14 5.16
N LEU A 113 -4.77 7.49 6.40
CA LEU A 113 -3.82 7.62 7.51
C LEU A 113 -3.07 6.30 7.78
N ARG A 114 -3.80 5.18 7.83
CA ARG A 114 -3.20 3.84 8.02
C ARG A 114 -2.33 3.42 6.85
N PHE A 115 -2.67 3.85 5.64
CA PHE A 115 -1.85 3.61 4.46
C PHE A 115 -0.54 4.41 4.55
N ALA A 116 -0.60 5.71 4.85
CA ALA A 116 0.56 6.57 5.04
C ALA A 116 1.50 6.07 6.15
N ASP A 117 0.94 5.67 7.30
CA ASP A 117 1.67 5.10 8.43
C ASP A 117 2.50 3.87 8.02
N LYS A 118 1.85 2.89 7.36
CA LYS A 118 2.52 1.69 6.85
C LYS A 118 3.53 1.98 5.75
N LEU A 119 3.27 2.99 4.92
CA LEU A 119 4.20 3.40 3.88
C LEU A 119 5.45 4.00 4.52
N GLY A 120 5.31 4.83 5.55
CA GLY A 120 6.42 5.49 6.25
C GLY A 120 7.34 4.53 7.01
N GLU A 121 6.86 3.36 7.44
CA GLU A 121 7.69 2.31 8.05
C GLU A 121 8.73 1.71 7.07
N ARG A 122 8.48 1.79 5.76
CA ARG A 122 9.28 1.10 4.74
C ARG A 122 9.88 2.04 3.69
N GLU A 123 9.17 3.12 3.39
CA GLU A 123 9.44 4.06 2.32
C GLU A 123 9.26 5.48 2.88
N SER A 124 10.09 5.87 3.86
CA SER A 124 9.97 7.16 4.55
C SER A 124 9.97 8.35 3.59
N ASP A 125 10.77 8.25 2.52
CA ASP A 125 10.98 9.33 1.57
C ASP A 125 9.70 9.62 0.77
N LEU A 126 8.98 8.57 0.34
CA LEU A 126 7.66 8.68 -0.31
C LEU A 126 6.65 9.47 0.53
N VAL A 127 6.64 9.23 1.85
CA VAL A 127 5.70 9.90 2.75
C VAL A 127 6.13 11.33 3.05
N LEU A 128 7.43 11.57 3.21
CA LEU A 128 7.97 12.90 3.48
C LEU A 128 7.74 13.85 2.30
N GLU A 129 7.95 13.39 1.07
CA GLU A 129 7.71 14.19 -0.14
C GLU A 129 6.23 14.55 -0.30
N ASN A 130 5.34 13.64 0.11
CA ASN A 130 3.89 13.82 0.01
C ASN A 130 3.22 14.39 1.27
N ALA A 131 3.97 14.74 2.31
CA ALA A 131 3.40 15.11 3.61
C ALA A 131 2.47 16.34 3.51
N PHE A 132 2.86 17.34 2.72
CA PHE A 132 2.03 18.54 2.51
C PHE A 132 0.73 18.20 1.77
N THR A 133 0.81 17.37 0.73
CA THR A 133 -0.36 16.90 -0.03
C THR A 133 -1.30 16.11 0.88
N LEU A 134 -0.78 15.18 1.68
CA LEU A 134 -1.56 14.40 2.65
C LEU A 134 -2.30 15.32 3.65
N ILE A 135 -1.62 16.31 4.22
CA ILE A 135 -2.23 17.26 5.17
C ILE A 135 -3.34 18.07 4.47
N ALA A 136 -3.09 18.57 3.26
CA ALA A 136 -4.07 19.32 2.49
C ALA A 136 -5.32 18.48 2.18
N THR A 137 -5.12 17.24 1.73
CA THR A 137 -6.18 16.28 1.41
C THR A 137 -7.03 15.94 2.62
N LEU A 138 -6.41 15.70 3.78
CA LEU A 138 -7.13 15.44 5.04
C LEU A 138 -7.90 16.67 5.54
N THR A 139 -7.31 17.87 5.41
CA THR A 139 -7.97 19.13 5.75
C THR A 139 -9.21 19.33 4.90
N ALA A 140 -9.10 19.17 3.58
CA ALA A 140 -10.23 19.29 2.66
C ALA A 140 -11.34 18.27 2.94
N ALA A 141 -10.99 17.03 3.29
CA ALA A 141 -11.97 16.02 3.68
C ALA A 141 -12.69 16.41 4.99
N ALA A 142 -11.97 16.89 5.99
CA ALA A 142 -12.54 17.31 7.27
C ALA A 142 -13.47 18.52 7.12
N GLU A 143 -13.09 19.54 6.35
CA GLU A 143 -13.91 20.73 6.08
C GLU A 143 -15.25 20.37 5.42
N ARG A 144 -15.24 19.43 4.46
CA ARG A 144 -16.46 18.93 3.80
C ARG A 144 -17.40 18.25 4.80
N GLN A 145 -16.87 17.43 5.70
CA GLN A 145 -17.68 16.74 6.72
C GLN A 145 -18.31 17.72 7.71
N LEU A 146 -17.55 18.73 8.13
CA LEU A 146 -18.06 19.77 9.05
C LEU A 146 -19.14 20.62 8.37
N SER A 147 -18.93 21.01 7.11
CA SER A 147 -19.87 21.86 6.36
C SER A 147 -21.18 21.16 5.99
N GLY A 148 -21.14 19.86 5.67
CA GLY A 148 -22.32 19.07 5.29
C GLY A 148 -23.26 18.71 6.45
N SER A 149 -22.81 18.87 7.69
CA SER A 149 -23.61 18.56 8.89
C SER A 149 -24.67 19.62 9.23
N GLY A 150 -24.70 20.77 8.52
CA GLY A 150 -25.52 21.93 8.84
C GLY A 150 -26.82 22.14 8.03
N THR A 151 -27.15 21.30 7.05
CA THR A 151 -28.27 21.53 6.10
C THR A 151 -29.40 20.48 6.17
N SER A 152 -29.82 20.11 7.38
CA SER A 152 -31.12 19.47 7.60
C SER A 152 -31.99 20.42 8.42
N THR A 153 -32.71 21.30 7.72
CA THR A 153 -33.83 22.10 8.26
C THR A 153 -35.11 21.73 7.54
#